data_AF-A0A6N8ZYC9-F1
#
_entry.id   AF-A0A6N8ZYC9-F1
#
_cell.length_a   1.000
_cell.length_b   1.000
_cell.length_c   1.000
_cell.angle_alpha   90.00
_cell.angle_beta   90.00
_cell.angle_gamma   90.00
#
_symmetry.space_group_name_H-M   'P 1'
#
loop_
_entity.id
_entity.type
_entity.pdbx_description
1 polymer ?
#
loop_
_entity_poly.entity_id
_entity_poly.type
_entity_poly.pdbx_seq_one_letter_code
_entity_poly.pdbx_strand_id
1 'polypeptide(L)'
;MIGTGDVLRIPNTDLEILDPTQTGKGFKNKICNICHVLKPMSEFEPNQRDARGNVTTRPSCRICRRAIDRRALSRKDKQEAEKPRPAKGTLFKCPICRKRSIAGVTAKIVLDHNKGIGQPRALICDSCNTGLGRFQNGENLLQNALLYVQEHGV
;
A
#
# COMPACT_ATOMS: atom_id res chain seq x y z
N MET A 1 -5.64 7.91 22.00
CA MET A 1 -4.65 8.01 20.91
C MET A 1 -5.09 7.11 19.77
N ILE A 2 -5.48 7.67 18.61
CA ILE A 2 -6.04 6.87 17.50
C ILE A 2 -5.01 5.85 16.95
N GLY A 3 -3.75 6.26 16.79
CA GLY A 3 -2.73 5.40 16.17
C GLY A 3 -2.34 4.15 16.96
N THR A 4 -2.52 4.16 18.29
CA THR A 4 -2.20 3.02 19.17
C THR A 4 -3.44 2.33 19.73
N GLY A 5 -4.60 2.98 19.67
CA GLY A 5 -5.83 2.52 20.32
C GLY A 5 -5.91 2.84 21.82
N ASP A 6 -4.89 3.48 22.39
CA ASP A 6 -4.83 3.73 23.84
C ASP A 6 -5.85 4.80 24.28
N VAL A 7 -6.46 4.60 25.44
CA VAL A 7 -7.25 5.61 26.13
C VAL A 7 -6.39 6.20 27.25
N LEU A 8 -6.16 7.52 27.20
CA LEU A 8 -5.28 8.21 28.14
C LEU A 8 -6.06 9.30 28.89
N ARG A 9 -5.71 9.48 30.16
CA ARG A 9 -6.14 10.64 30.95
C ARG A 9 -5.07 11.71 30.85
N ILE A 10 -5.38 12.83 30.21
CA ILE A 10 -4.43 13.93 29.95
C ILE A 10 -5.04 15.23 30.47
N PRO A 11 -4.27 16.10 31.16
CA PRO A 11 -4.73 17.44 31.52
C PRO A 11 -5.08 18.27 30.27
N ASN A 12 -6.12 19.10 30.36
CA ASN A 12 -6.50 19.97 29.24
C ASN A 12 -5.37 20.95 28.83
N THR A 13 -4.45 21.27 29.74
CA THR A 13 -3.28 22.14 29.46
C THR A 13 -2.30 21.53 28.47
N ASP A 14 -2.31 20.20 28.32
CA ASP A 14 -1.41 19.47 27.43
C ASP A 14 -2.09 19.10 26.11
N LEU A 15 -3.27 19.69 25.85
CA LEU A 15 -4.08 19.45 24.67
C LEU A 15 -4.23 20.74 23.85
N GLU A 16 -4.14 20.58 22.54
CA GLU A 16 -4.48 21.62 21.57
C GLU A 16 -5.64 21.12 20.69
N ILE A 17 -6.62 21.99 20.46
CA ILE A 17 -7.75 21.68 19.59
C ILE A 17 -7.31 21.85 18.14
N LEU A 18 -7.42 20.77 17.36
CA LEU A 18 -7.11 20.75 15.94
C LEU A 18 -8.39 20.55 15.12
N ASP A 19 -8.59 21.37 14.09
CA ASP A 19 -9.58 21.11 13.03
C ASP A 19 -8.98 20.18 11.97
N PRO A 20 -9.38 18.90 11.90
CA PRO A 20 -8.79 17.94 10.97
C PRO A 20 -9.10 18.25 9.51
N THR A 21 -10.15 19.04 9.23
CA THR A 21 -10.54 19.42 7.86
C THR A 21 -9.57 20.41 7.23
N GLN A 22 -8.76 21.09 8.05
CA GLN A 22 -7.70 22.01 7.63
C GLN A 22 -6.33 21.35 7.60
N THR A 23 -6.28 20.08 7.22
CA THR A 23 -5.03 19.30 7.07
C THR A 23 -5.00 18.57 5.73
N GLY A 24 -3.80 18.20 5.28
CA GLY A 24 -3.60 17.43 4.06
C GLY A 24 -3.32 18.30 2.84
N LYS A 25 -3.96 17.96 1.72
CA LYS A 25 -3.63 18.58 0.43
C LYS A 25 -4.03 20.06 0.44
N GLY A 26 -3.07 20.94 0.15
CA GLY A 26 -3.26 22.39 0.19
C GLY A 26 -2.90 23.04 1.53
N PHE A 27 -2.59 22.24 2.56
CA PHE A 27 -2.20 22.72 3.89
C PHE A 27 -0.74 22.42 4.19
N LYS A 28 -0.18 23.08 5.22
CA LYS A 28 1.23 22.89 5.66
C LYS A 28 1.47 21.52 6.29
N ASN A 29 0.46 20.99 6.96
CA ASN A 29 0.52 19.75 7.74
C ASN A 29 -0.52 18.74 7.27
N LYS A 30 -0.27 17.46 7.53
CA LYS A 30 -1.14 16.34 7.21
C LYS A 30 -1.11 15.30 8.33
N ILE A 31 -2.26 14.71 8.61
CA ILE A 31 -2.38 13.61 9.58
C ILE A 31 -2.05 12.29 8.88
N CYS A 32 -1.15 11.51 9.47
CA CYS A 32 -0.80 10.18 8.96
C CYS A 32 -1.94 9.18 9.19
N ASN A 33 -2.35 8.42 8.18
CA ASN A 33 -3.45 7.45 8.31
C ASN A 33 -3.09 6.16 9.08
N ILE A 34 -1.86 6.05 9.59
CA ILE A 34 -1.40 4.89 10.37
C ILE A 34 -1.20 5.33 11.82
N CYS A 35 -0.21 6.18 12.09
CA CYS A 35 0.06 6.63 13.45
C CYS A 35 -0.84 7.78 13.93
N HIS A 36 -1.63 8.40 13.04
CA HIS A 36 -2.54 9.50 13.36
C HIS A 36 -1.86 10.74 13.99
N VAL A 37 -0.57 10.93 13.73
CA VAL A 37 0.19 12.12 14.15
C VAL A 37 0.15 13.18 13.05
N LEU A 38 -0.09 14.44 13.43
CA LEU A 38 0.02 15.61 12.56
C LEU A 38 1.50 15.86 12.24
N LYS A 39 1.85 15.90 10.96
CA LYS A 39 3.23 16.10 10.49
C LYS A 39 3.31 17.09 9.32
N PRO A 40 4.45 17.74 9.10
CA PRO A 40 4.67 18.56 7.92
C PRO A 40 4.49 17.76 6.63
N MET A 41 4.04 18.41 5.55
CA MET A 41 3.85 17.75 4.25
C MET A 41 5.12 17.08 3.69
N SER A 42 6.32 17.55 4.07
CA SER A 42 7.61 16.96 3.68
C SER A 42 7.83 15.52 4.22
N GLU A 43 7.14 15.17 5.31
CA GLU A 43 7.16 13.84 5.92
C GLU A 43 6.33 12.80 5.13
N PHE A 44 5.71 13.21 4.02
CA PHE A 44 4.91 12.35 3.16
C PHE A 44 5.49 12.29 1.75
N GLU A 45 5.65 11.09 1.22
CA GLU A 45 6.19 10.89 -0.13
C GLU A 45 5.19 11.30 -1.21
N PRO A 46 5.63 12.05 -2.25
CA PRO A 46 4.88 12.19 -3.50
C PRO A 46 4.56 10.81 -4.10
N ASN A 47 3.33 10.61 -4.59
CA ASN A 47 2.90 9.32 -5.12
C ASN A 47 2.22 9.40 -6.48
N GLN A 48 1.34 10.38 -6.69
CA GLN A 48 0.58 10.56 -7.93
C GLN A 48 0.45 12.05 -8.26
N ARG A 49 -0.12 12.35 -9.43
CA ARG A 49 -0.63 13.68 -9.77
C ARG A 49 -2.13 13.59 -9.97
N ASP A 50 -2.86 14.61 -9.55
CA ASP A 50 -4.28 14.72 -9.86
C ASP A 50 -4.50 15.17 -11.32
N ALA A 51 -5.76 15.22 -11.75
CA ALA A 51 -6.14 15.69 -13.08
C ALA A 51 -5.73 17.15 -13.38
N ARG A 52 -5.44 17.94 -12.34
CA ARG A 52 -4.99 19.34 -12.44
C ARG A 52 -3.45 19.45 -12.40
N GLY A 53 -2.74 18.31 -12.40
CA GLY A 53 -1.28 18.24 -12.35
C GLY A 53 -0.65 18.38 -10.95
N ASN A 54 -1.45 18.61 -9.90
CA ASN A 54 -0.97 18.77 -8.54
C ASN A 54 -0.46 17.44 -7.99
N VAL A 55 0.69 17.48 -7.33
CA VAL A 55 1.26 16.32 -6.67
C VAL A 55 0.38 15.92 -5.48
N THR A 56 0.03 14.64 -5.42
CA THR A 56 -0.62 14.02 -4.27
C THR A 56 0.39 13.16 -3.52
N THR A 57 0.41 13.32 -2.19
CA THR A 57 1.30 12.57 -1.30
C THR A 57 0.62 11.29 -0.79
N ARG A 58 1.42 10.29 -0.43
CA ARG A 58 0.96 9.10 0.28
C ARG A 58 0.20 9.49 1.56
N PRO A 59 -0.82 8.72 1.97
CA PRO A 59 -1.54 8.99 3.22
C PRO A 59 -0.74 8.63 4.47
N SER A 60 0.22 7.71 4.35
CA SER A 60 1.14 7.31 5.42
C SER A 60 2.42 8.13 5.39
N CYS A 61 2.91 8.57 6.55
CA CYS A 61 4.21 9.24 6.65
C CYS A 61 5.37 8.30 6.34
N ARG A 62 6.55 8.85 6.06
CA ARG A 62 7.79 8.11 5.73
C ARG A 62 8.16 7.07 6.79
N ILE A 63 7.99 7.39 8.07
CA ILE A 63 8.29 6.47 9.19
C ILE A 63 7.38 5.23 9.12
N CYS A 64 6.06 5.43 9.06
CA CYS A 64 5.12 4.32 8.93
C CYS A 64 5.34 3.55 7.63
N ARG A 65 5.73 4.23 6.55
CA ARG A 65 6.00 3.57 5.26
C ARG A 65 7.17 2.59 5.34
N ARG A 66 8.26 2.93 6.03
CA ARG A 66 9.38 2.01 6.29
C ARG A 66 8.91 0.73 6.99
N ALA A 67 8.04 0.87 7.99
CA ALA A 67 7.47 -0.29 8.69
C ALA A 67 6.56 -1.16 7.80
N ILE A 68 5.83 -0.56 6.84
CA ILE A 68 4.97 -1.30 5.90
C ILE A 68 5.78 -1.96 4.79
N ASP A 69 6.78 -1.28 4.24
CA ASP A 69 7.60 -1.80 3.15
C ASP A 69 8.59 -2.87 3.62
N ARG A 70 8.93 -2.87 4.92
CA ARG A 70 9.76 -3.91 5.57
C ARG A 70 11.00 -4.21 4.72
N ARG A 71 11.17 -5.46 4.26
CA ARG A 71 12.32 -5.91 3.48
C ARG A 71 12.02 -5.81 1.98
N ALA A 72 12.79 -4.98 1.30
CA ALA A 72 12.84 -4.99 -0.15
C ALA A 72 13.50 -6.29 -0.66
N LEU A 73 13.11 -6.72 -1.86
CA LEU A 73 13.84 -7.73 -2.62
C LEU A 73 15.29 -7.32 -2.80
N SER A 74 16.22 -8.24 -2.59
CA SER A 74 17.61 -8.02 -2.96
C SER A 74 17.73 -7.84 -4.49
N ARG A 75 18.71 -7.06 -4.95
CA ARG A 75 18.93 -6.83 -6.38
C ARG A 75 19.17 -8.16 -7.13
N LYS A 76 19.88 -9.09 -6.49
CA LYS A 76 20.18 -10.42 -7.03
C LYS A 76 18.90 -11.24 -7.18
N ASP A 77 18.11 -11.39 -6.12
CA ASP A 77 16.88 -12.19 -6.14
C ASP A 77 15.86 -11.61 -7.12
N LYS A 78 15.77 -10.27 -7.20
CA LYS A 78 14.94 -9.60 -8.20
C LYS A 78 15.38 -9.96 -9.62
N GLN A 79 16.68 -9.85 -9.91
CA GLN A 79 17.20 -10.13 -11.25
C GLN A 79 16.99 -11.60 -11.64
N GLU A 80 17.14 -12.52 -10.69
CA GLU A 80 16.94 -13.96 -10.91
C GLU A 80 15.46 -14.31 -11.12
N ALA A 81 14.57 -13.80 -10.26
CA ALA A 81 13.14 -14.05 -10.34
C ALA A 81 12.43 -13.28 -11.47
N GLU A 82 13.06 -12.26 -12.04
CA GLU A 82 12.57 -11.59 -13.25
C GLU A 82 12.93 -12.33 -14.55
N LYS A 83 13.84 -13.31 -14.56
CA LYS A 83 14.24 -14.03 -15.79
C LYS A 83 13.10 -14.77 -16.51
N PRO A 84 12.10 -15.39 -15.83
CA PRO A 84 10.93 -15.93 -16.53
C PRO A 84 9.88 -14.85 -16.89
N ARG A 85 10.23 -13.55 -16.92
CA ARG A 85 9.26 -12.50 -17.24
C ARG A 85 8.69 -12.70 -18.66
N PRO A 86 7.36 -12.78 -18.82
CA PRO A 86 6.74 -12.93 -20.12
C PRO A 86 7.12 -11.72 -21.01
N ALA A 87 7.58 -12.01 -22.22
CA ALA A 87 7.89 -10.98 -23.20
C ALA A 87 6.65 -10.13 -23.52
N LYS A 88 6.86 -8.85 -23.81
CA LYS A 88 5.75 -7.95 -24.19
C LYS A 88 5.02 -8.53 -25.41
N GLY A 89 3.69 -8.53 -25.37
CA GLY A 89 2.87 -9.09 -26.45
C GLY A 89 2.54 -10.57 -26.29
N THR A 90 3.12 -11.28 -25.32
CA THR A 90 2.83 -12.70 -25.10
C THR A 90 1.64 -12.94 -24.17
N LEU A 91 1.02 -14.11 -24.30
CA LEU A 91 -0.07 -14.53 -23.42
C LEU A 91 0.44 -14.77 -21.99
N PHE A 92 -0.23 -14.18 -21.01
CA PHE A 92 0.00 -14.37 -19.59
C PHE A 92 -1.30 -14.73 -18.88
N LYS A 93 -1.26 -15.71 -17.96
CA LYS A 93 -2.38 -16.06 -17.08
C LYS A 93 -1.98 -15.81 -15.64
N CYS A 94 -2.65 -14.87 -14.96
CA CYS A 94 -2.33 -14.55 -13.58
C CYS A 94 -2.65 -15.73 -12.65
N PRO A 95 -1.74 -16.15 -11.74
CA PRO A 95 -2.01 -17.27 -10.85
C PRO A 95 -3.07 -16.98 -9.77
N ILE A 96 -3.30 -15.70 -9.43
CA ILE A 96 -4.29 -15.29 -8.43
C ILE A 96 -5.69 -15.19 -9.05
N CYS A 97 -5.92 -14.20 -9.93
CA CYS A 97 -7.25 -13.96 -10.49
C CYS A 97 -7.59 -14.82 -11.71
N ARG A 98 -6.65 -15.65 -12.20
CA ARG A 98 -6.80 -16.55 -13.36
C ARG A 98 -7.15 -15.88 -14.70
N LYS A 99 -7.28 -14.56 -14.75
CA LYS A 99 -7.47 -13.78 -15.98
C LYS A 99 -6.28 -13.97 -16.94
N ARG A 100 -6.60 -14.11 -18.22
CA ARG A 100 -5.64 -14.09 -19.34
C ARG A 100 -5.44 -12.66 -19.82
N SER A 101 -4.22 -12.32 -20.21
CA SER A 101 -3.84 -10.99 -20.68
C SER A 101 -2.67 -11.05 -21.67
N ILE A 102 -2.49 -9.98 -22.43
CA ILE A 102 -1.31 -9.77 -23.26
C ILE A 102 -0.31 -8.95 -22.42
N ALA A 103 0.83 -9.55 -22.08
CA ALA A 103 1.82 -8.96 -21.19
C ALA A 103 2.30 -7.59 -21.72
N GLY A 104 2.21 -6.55 -20.89
CA GLY A 104 2.62 -5.19 -21.24
C GLY A 104 1.72 -4.47 -22.26
N VAL A 105 0.57 -5.06 -22.63
CA VAL A 105 -0.45 -4.45 -23.50
C VAL A 105 -1.77 -4.32 -22.75
N THR A 106 -2.37 -5.44 -22.33
CA THR A 106 -3.64 -5.42 -21.59
C THR A 106 -3.47 -5.59 -20.08
N ALA A 107 -2.28 -5.99 -19.62
CA ALA A 107 -1.92 -5.99 -18.21
C ALA A 107 -0.42 -5.75 -18.00
N LYS A 108 -0.08 -4.94 -16.99
CA LYS A 108 1.28 -4.86 -16.46
C LYS A 108 1.56 -6.06 -15.57
N ILE A 109 2.66 -6.76 -15.82
CA ILE A 109 3.10 -7.91 -15.04
C ILE A 109 4.19 -7.46 -14.07
N VAL A 110 4.05 -7.81 -12.80
CA VAL A 110 4.95 -7.39 -11.72
C VAL A 110 5.42 -8.61 -10.93
N LEU A 111 6.66 -8.53 -10.44
CA LEU A 111 7.20 -9.52 -9.51
C LEU A 111 6.70 -9.19 -8.10
N ASP A 112 5.86 -10.06 -7.58
CA ASP A 112 5.39 -9.99 -6.21
C ASP A 112 6.37 -10.65 -5.24
N HIS A 113 6.45 -10.14 -4.02
CA HIS A 113 7.40 -10.60 -3.00
C HIS A 113 6.84 -10.50 -1.59
N ASN A 114 7.36 -11.38 -0.72
CA ASN A 114 7.04 -11.36 0.69
C ASN A 114 7.79 -10.21 1.39
N LYS A 115 7.07 -9.22 1.90
CA LYS A 115 7.65 -8.07 2.61
C LYS A 115 8.29 -8.42 3.95
N GLY A 116 7.92 -9.53 4.59
CA GLY A 116 8.51 -9.99 5.86
C GLY A 116 9.93 -10.51 5.69
N ILE A 117 10.15 -11.38 4.68
CA ILE A 117 11.43 -12.07 4.47
C ILE A 117 12.24 -11.55 3.28
N GLY A 118 11.63 -10.76 2.39
CA GLY A 118 12.28 -10.17 1.20
C GLY A 118 12.38 -11.12 0.00
N GLN A 119 11.73 -12.28 0.05
CA GLN A 119 11.83 -13.31 -1.01
C GLN A 119 10.76 -13.13 -2.10
N PRO A 120 11.11 -13.40 -3.38
CA PRO A 120 10.16 -13.37 -4.48
C PRO A 120 9.10 -14.47 -4.31
N ARG A 121 7.86 -14.17 -4.73
CA ARG A 121 6.76 -15.15 -4.80
C ARG A 121 6.55 -15.60 -6.24
N ALA A 122 5.88 -14.78 -7.04
CA ALA A 122 5.57 -15.09 -8.42
C ALA A 122 5.35 -13.82 -9.24
N LEU A 123 5.34 -13.99 -10.57
CA LEU A 123 4.84 -12.96 -11.47
C LEU A 123 3.31 -12.96 -11.45
N ILE A 124 2.73 -11.79 -11.17
CA ILE A 124 1.28 -11.58 -11.13
C ILE A 124 0.90 -10.31 -11.88
N CYS A 125 -0.39 -10.09 -12.15
CA CYS A 125 -0.82 -8.82 -12.72
C CYS A 125 -0.78 -7.71 -11.65
N ASP A 126 -0.53 -6.47 -12.08
CA ASP A 126 -0.44 -5.28 -11.21
C ASP A 126 -1.72 -5.06 -10.37
N SER A 127 -2.88 -5.42 -10.91
CA SER A 127 -4.16 -5.37 -10.19
C SER A 127 -4.17 -6.29 -8.97
N CYS A 128 -3.75 -7.55 -9.10
CA CYS A 128 -3.65 -8.47 -7.97
C CYS A 128 -2.59 -8.02 -6.97
N ASN A 129 -1.43 -7.56 -7.45
CA ASN A 129 -0.36 -7.05 -6.58
C ASN A 129 -0.83 -5.87 -5.72
N THR A 130 -1.51 -4.91 -6.36
CA THR A 130 -2.10 -3.76 -5.67
C THR A 130 -3.19 -4.19 -4.68
N GLY A 131 -3.99 -5.20 -5.05
CA GLY A 131 -4.99 -5.81 -4.18
C GLY A 131 -4.39 -6.43 -2.92
N LEU A 132 -3.37 -7.28 -3.06
CA LEU A 132 -2.65 -7.87 -1.93
C LEU A 132 -2.05 -6.77 -1.02
N GLY A 133 -1.53 -5.70 -1.62
CA GLY A 133 -1.02 -4.55 -0.88
C GLY A 133 -2.07 -3.85 -0.02
N ARG A 134 -3.35 -3.82 -0.43
CA ARG A 134 -4.45 -3.25 0.36
C ARG A 134 -4.77 -4.06 1.61
N PHE A 135 -4.62 -5.39 1.53
CA PHE A 135 -4.73 -6.30 2.68
C PHE A 135 -3.40 -6.49 3.41
N GLN A 136 -2.46 -5.55 3.25
CA GLN A 136 -1.13 -5.55 3.87
C GLN A 136 -0.33 -6.85 3.65
N ASN A 137 -0.65 -7.64 2.62
CA ASN A 137 -0.12 -8.99 2.38
C ASN A 137 -0.30 -9.96 3.58
N GLY A 138 -1.26 -9.70 4.48
CA GLY A 138 -1.52 -10.51 5.67
C GLY A 138 -2.70 -11.45 5.48
N GLU A 139 -2.52 -12.72 5.84
CA GLU A 139 -3.55 -13.75 5.78
C GLU A 139 -4.79 -13.37 6.60
N ASN A 140 -4.60 -12.78 7.79
CA ASN A 140 -5.69 -12.34 8.66
C ASN A 140 -6.65 -11.36 7.98
N LEU A 141 -6.14 -10.36 7.26
CA LEU A 141 -6.99 -9.37 6.58
C LEU A 141 -7.69 -9.95 5.35
N LEU A 142 -7.03 -10.87 4.64
CA LEU A 142 -7.65 -11.61 3.55
C LEU A 142 -8.77 -12.53 4.05
N GLN A 143 -8.56 -13.19 5.20
CA GLN A 143 -9.56 -14.03 5.85
C GLN A 143 -10.77 -13.19 6.30
N ASN A 144 -10.54 -12.02 6.90
CA ASN A 144 -11.62 -11.10 7.25
C ASN A 144 -12.42 -10.66 6.02
N ALA A 145 -11.75 -10.38 4.90
CA ALA A 145 -12.43 -10.01 3.67
C ALA A 145 -13.28 -11.16 3.11
N LEU A 146 -12.78 -12.41 3.18
CA LEU A 146 -13.54 -13.60 2.80
C LEU A 146 -14.79 -13.76 3.70
N LEU A 147 -14.62 -13.68 5.01
CA LEU A 147 -15.71 -13.80 5.98
C LEU A 147 -16.77 -12.71 5.75
N TYR A 148 -16.36 -11.46 5.54
CA TYR A 148 -17.29 -10.36 5.25
C TYR A 148 -18.14 -10.65 4.00
N VAL A 149 -17.51 -11.14 2.92
CA VAL A 149 -18.21 -11.53 1.69
C VAL A 149 -19.15 -12.71 1.94
N GLN A 150 -18.76 -13.69 2.75
CA GLN A 150 -19.61 -14.83 3.09
C GLN A 150 -20.82 -14.42 3.94
N GLU A 151 -20.65 -13.49 4.87
CA GLU A 151 -21.71 -13.00 5.76
C GLU A 151 -22.74 -12.14 5.02
N HIS A 152 -22.29 -11.37 4.02
CA HIS A 152 -23.13 -10.41 3.29
C HIS A 152 -23.46 -10.85 1.85
N GLY A 153 -23.11 -12.08 1.47
CA GLY A 153 -23.18 -12.57 0.10
C GLY A 153 -24.10 -13.77 -0.08
N VAL A 154 -25.27 -13.51 -0.69
CA VAL A 154 -25.59 -13.96 -2.06
C VAL A 154 -26.06 -12.74 -2.85
#